data_AF-A0A917K3B7-F1
#
_entry.id   AF-A0A917K3B7-F1
#
_cell.length_a   1.000
_cell.length_b   1.000
_cell.length_c   1.000
_cell.angle_alpha   90.00
_cell.angle_beta   90.00
_cell.angle_gamma   90.00
#
_symmetry.space_group_name_H-M   'P 1'
#
loop_
_entity.id
_entity.type
_entity.pdbx_description
1 polymer ?
#
loop_
_entity_poly.entity_id
_entity_poly.type
_entity_poly.pdbx_seq_one_letter_code
_entity_poly.pdbx_strand_id
1 'polypeptide(L)'
;MAVVGPSGAGKDTLMALARTQVEGDARFRFVQRAITRPAEAGGEAHRPLNLAAFEAEREAGHFALWWNVHGLFYGIPRNIEQDLAARRVVVANLSRGVLAEAASRYPLRVLVVSAPIAVLAARLTARGRESVADIKARLQREMTLAPGLDIATVMNDATPEEGAARVVAELSRAAEDARRS
;
A
#
# COMPACT_ATOMS: atom_id res chain seq x y z
N MET A 1 0.95 9.03 2.32
CA MET A 1 1.97 8.08 1.86
C MET A 1 1.32 6.86 1.22
N ALA A 2 1.59 6.65 -0.06
CA ALA A 2 1.12 5.47 -0.80
C ALA A 2 2.19 4.39 -0.82
N VAL A 3 1.84 3.19 -0.36
CA VAL A 3 2.77 2.06 -0.31
C VAL A 3 2.52 1.16 -1.51
N VAL A 4 3.56 0.94 -2.31
CA VAL A 4 3.55 0.08 -3.49
C VAL A 4 4.75 -0.87 -3.48
N GLY A 5 4.72 -1.89 -4.31
CA GLY A 5 5.83 -2.84 -4.41
C GLY A 5 5.46 -4.05 -5.27
N PRO A 6 6.44 -4.79 -5.79
CA PRO A 6 6.17 -6.02 -6.51
C PRO A 6 5.57 -7.09 -5.59
N SER A 7 4.87 -8.05 -6.19
CA SER A 7 4.41 -9.22 -5.43
C SER A 7 5.61 -9.98 -4.85
N GLY A 8 5.50 -10.45 -3.62
CA GLY A 8 6.60 -11.11 -2.91
C GLY A 8 7.55 -10.15 -2.17
N ALA A 9 7.42 -8.82 -2.32
CA ALA A 9 8.26 -7.86 -1.58
C ALA A 9 8.01 -7.84 -0.06
N GLY A 10 6.96 -8.48 0.43
CA GLY A 10 6.62 -8.51 1.86
C GLY A 10 5.98 -7.22 2.38
N LYS A 11 5.45 -6.37 1.47
CA LYS A 11 4.77 -5.12 1.80
C LYS A 11 3.74 -5.27 2.94
N ASP A 12 2.82 -6.22 2.84
CA ASP A 12 1.75 -6.38 3.83
C ASP A 12 2.31 -6.72 5.22
N THR A 13 3.34 -7.58 5.26
CA THR A 13 4.05 -7.93 6.50
C THR A 13 4.74 -6.71 7.11
N LEU A 14 5.51 -5.96 6.31
CA LEU A 14 6.19 -4.77 6.83
C LEU A 14 5.21 -3.69 7.27
N MET A 15 4.09 -3.52 6.56
CA MET A 15 3.05 -2.57 6.93
C MET A 15 2.34 -2.96 8.23
N ALA A 16 2.10 -4.25 8.46
CA ALA A 16 1.53 -4.73 9.72
C ALA A 16 2.50 -4.50 10.90
N LEU A 17 3.77 -4.87 10.74
CA LEU A 17 4.80 -4.67 11.77
C LEU A 17 5.04 -3.18 12.04
N ALA A 18 5.15 -2.35 11.00
CA ALA A 18 5.33 -0.91 11.14
C ALA A 18 4.15 -0.27 11.88
N ARG A 19 2.91 -0.71 11.59
CA ARG A 19 1.71 -0.26 12.32
C ARG A 19 1.80 -0.58 13.81
N THR A 20 2.26 -1.78 14.17
CA THR A 20 2.46 -2.16 15.58
C THR A 20 3.57 -1.34 16.24
N GLN A 21 4.68 -1.08 15.55
CA GLN A 21 5.79 -0.30 16.10
C GLN A 21 5.43 1.17 16.38
N VAL A 22 4.49 1.75 15.64
CA VAL A 22 4.00 3.13 15.87
C VAL A 22 2.61 3.17 16.51
N GLU A 23 2.19 2.07 17.13
CA GLU A 23 0.90 2.00 17.81
C GLU A 23 0.82 3.08 18.92
N GLY A 24 -0.33 3.78 18.98
CA GLY A 24 -0.53 4.90 19.89
C GLY A 24 0.00 6.26 19.40
N ASP A 25 0.80 6.31 18.33
CA ASP A 25 1.25 7.58 17.75
C ASP A 25 0.17 8.19 16.85
N ALA A 26 -0.47 9.25 17.35
CA ALA A 26 -1.55 9.95 16.66
C ALA A 26 -1.14 10.58 15.31
N ARG A 27 0.16 10.73 15.04
CA ARG A 27 0.65 11.24 13.74
C ARG A 27 0.29 10.31 12.58
N PHE A 28 0.12 9.01 12.83
CA PHE A 28 -0.06 8.02 11.77
C PHE A 28 -1.49 7.52 11.68
N ARG A 29 -1.94 7.28 10.44
CA ARG A 29 -3.23 6.67 10.14
C ARG A 29 -3.03 5.57 9.11
N PHE A 30 -3.10 4.30 9.53
CA PHE A 30 -3.03 3.14 8.62
C PHE A 30 -4.41 2.80 8.06
N VAL A 31 -4.62 3.05 6.77
CA VAL A 31 -5.90 2.90 6.12
C VAL A 31 -6.25 1.43 5.90
N GLN A 32 -7.45 1.04 6.34
CA GLN A 32 -8.08 -0.21 5.93
C GLN A 32 -8.89 0.05 4.66
N ARG A 33 -8.55 -0.64 3.57
CA ARG A 33 -9.20 -0.45 2.27
C ARG A 33 -10.51 -1.21 2.20
N ALA A 34 -11.48 -0.69 1.46
CA ALA A 34 -12.62 -1.48 1.02
C ALA A 34 -12.21 -2.30 -0.21
N ILE A 35 -12.49 -3.61 -0.23
CA ILE A 35 -12.13 -4.47 -1.38
C ILE A 35 -13.27 -5.43 -1.68
N THR A 36 -13.59 -5.65 -2.96
CA THR A 36 -14.57 -6.66 -3.38
C THR A 36 -14.01 -8.08 -3.37
N ARG A 37 -13.31 -8.43 -2.29
CA ARG A 37 -12.68 -9.72 -2.07
C ARG A 37 -13.13 -10.26 -0.71
N PRO A 38 -13.43 -11.56 -0.58
CA PRO A 38 -13.73 -12.16 0.70
C PRO A 38 -12.57 -11.98 1.69
N ALA A 39 -12.88 -11.77 2.97
CA ALA A 39 -11.86 -11.60 4.01
C ALA A 39 -10.99 -12.86 4.16
N GLU A 40 -11.58 -14.02 3.92
CA GLU A 40 -11.01 -15.35 4.06
C GLU A 40 -10.01 -15.69 2.95
N ALA A 41 -9.98 -14.90 1.85
CA ALA A 41 -9.04 -15.08 0.74
C ALA A 41 -7.57 -14.74 1.11
N GLY A 42 -7.34 -14.26 2.33
CA GLY A 42 -6.02 -13.93 2.89
C GLY A 42 -5.37 -12.67 2.30
N GLY A 43 -4.16 -12.36 2.75
CA GLY A 43 -3.44 -11.12 2.42
C GLY A 43 -3.68 -10.04 3.48
N GLU A 44 -3.63 -8.76 3.10
CA GLU A 44 -3.83 -7.67 4.06
C GLU A 44 -5.22 -7.66 4.71
N ALA A 45 -5.29 -7.11 5.92
CA ALA A 45 -6.54 -6.72 6.55
C ALA A 45 -7.24 -5.63 5.73
N HIS A 46 -8.50 -5.89 5.35
CA HIS A 46 -9.32 -5.00 4.53
C HIS A 46 -10.78 -5.09 4.98
N ARG A 47 -11.61 -4.16 4.51
CA ARG A 47 -13.07 -4.18 4.69
C ARG A 47 -13.68 -4.89 3.48
N PRO A 48 -14.14 -6.15 3.61
CA PRO A 48 -14.71 -6.88 2.50
C PRO A 48 -16.07 -6.27 2.13
N LEU A 49 -16.31 -6.08 0.83
CA LEU A 49 -17.62 -5.70 0.28
C LEU A 49 -17.99 -6.67 -0.85
N ASN A 50 -19.27 -6.82 -1.14
CA ASN A 50 -19.69 -7.34 -2.44
C ASN A 50 -19.73 -6.19 -3.46
N LEU A 51 -19.90 -6.53 -4.75
CA LEU A 51 -19.89 -5.52 -5.81
C LEU A 51 -21.00 -4.47 -5.62
N ALA A 52 -22.23 -4.90 -5.34
CA ALA A 52 -23.36 -4.00 -5.17
C ALA A 52 -23.16 -3.00 -4.02
N ALA A 53 -22.61 -3.44 -2.89
CA ALA A 53 -22.30 -2.58 -1.75
C ALA A 53 -21.17 -1.60 -2.06
N PHE A 54 -20.13 -2.06 -2.78
CA PHE A 54 -19.05 -1.19 -3.22
C PHE A 54 -19.57 -0.08 -4.16
N GLU A 55 -20.42 -0.44 -5.12
CA GLU A 55 -21.01 0.52 -6.06
C GLU A 55 -21.93 1.51 -5.34
N ALA A 56 -22.76 1.06 -4.40
CA ALA A 56 -23.60 1.94 -3.59
C ALA A 56 -22.76 2.97 -2.80
N GLU A 57 -21.66 2.53 -2.16
CA GLU A 57 -20.76 3.44 -1.46
C GLU A 57 -20.00 4.38 -2.39
N ARG A 58 -19.63 3.91 -3.58
CA ARG A 58 -19.01 4.75 -4.62
C ARG A 58 -19.96 5.85 -5.06
N GLU A 59 -21.21 5.53 -5.37
CA GLU A 59 -22.25 6.50 -5.77
C GLU A 59 -22.59 7.47 -4.65
N ALA A 60 -22.55 7.02 -3.40
CA ALA A 60 -22.71 7.88 -2.23
C ALA A 60 -21.49 8.78 -1.94
N GLY A 61 -20.39 8.67 -2.71
CA GLY A 61 -19.18 9.48 -2.51
C GLY A 61 -18.39 9.11 -1.25
N HIS A 62 -18.47 7.86 -0.80
CA HIS A 62 -17.78 7.39 0.41
C HIS A 62 -16.30 7.04 0.20
N PHE A 63 -15.78 7.12 -1.03
CA PHE A 63 -14.38 6.87 -1.34
C PHE A 63 -13.66 8.14 -1.79
N ALA A 64 -12.48 8.40 -1.21
CA ALA A 64 -11.54 9.42 -1.66
C ALA A 64 -10.87 9.01 -2.98
N LEU A 65 -10.55 7.72 -3.10
CA LEU A 65 -9.97 7.09 -4.29
C LEU A 65 -10.58 5.70 -4.45
N TRP A 66 -10.80 5.28 -5.69
CA TRP A 66 -11.18 3.90 -5.99
C TRP A 66 -10.63 3.49 -7.35
N TRP A 67 -10.44 2.19 -7.54
CA TRP A 67 -9.99 1.64 -8.82
C TRP A 67 -10.42 0.17 -8.97
N ASN A 68 -10.37 -0.34 -10.20
CA ASN A 68 -10.58 -1.75 -10.51
C ASN A 68 -9.29 -2.36 -11.08
N VAL A 69 -8.89 -3.52 -10.56
CA VAL A 69 -7.79 -4.32 -11.11
C VAL A 69 -8.20 -5.79 -11.04
N HIS A 70 -8.11 -6.48 -12.19
CA HIS A 70 -8.42 -7.91 -12.32
C HIS A 70 -9.82 -8.29 -11.78
N GLY A 71 -10.83 -7.45 -12.03
CA GLY A 71 -12.21 -7.70 -11.61
C GLY A 71 -12.49 -7.43 -10.12
N LEU A 72 -11.47 -7.05 -9.34
CA LEU A 72 -11.63 -6.60 -7.97
C LEU A 72 -11.61 -5.08 -7.89
N PHE A 73 -12.53 -4.54 -7.10
CA PHE A 73 -12.62 -3.13 -6.80
C PHE A 73 -11.94 -2.85 -5.46
N TYR A 74 -11.28 -1.70 -5.40
CA TYR A 74 -10.54 -1.22 -4.24
C TYR A 74 -10.96 0.22 -3.96
N GLY A 75 -11.18 0.54 -2.69
CA GLY A 75 -11.62 1.86 -2.24
C GLY A 75 -10.84 2.34 -1.02
N ILE A 76 -10.38 3.58 -1.07
CA ILE A 76 -9.84 4.32 0.06
C ILE A 76 -10.99 5.15 0.64
N PRO A 77 -11.38 4.93 1.92
CA PRO A 77 -12.51 5.62 2.51
C PRO A 77 -12.27 7.13 2.56
N ARG A 78 -13.31 7.92 2.29
CA ARG A 78 -13.21 9.38 2.21
C ARG A 78 -12.82 10.04 3.54
N ASN A 79 -13.06 9.37 4.68
CA ASN A 79 -12.67 9.90 5.99
C ASN A 79 -11.17 10.16 6.15
N ILE A 80 -10.30 9.64 5.26
CA ILE A 80 -8.89 10.03 5.22
C ILE A 80 -8.69 11.54 5.02
N GLU A 81 -9.65 12.25 4.42
CA GLU A 81 -9.55 13.69 4.19
C GLU A 81 -9.49 14.47 5.51
N GLN A 82 -10.18 13.97 6.55
CA GLN A 82 -10.11 14.55 7.90
C GLN A 82 -8.73 14.32 8.53
N ASP A 83 -8.16 13.13 8.33
CA ASP A 83 -6.81 12.82 8.81
C ASP A 83 -5.75 13.67 8.11
N LEU A 84 -5.88 13.86 6.79
CA LEU A 84 -5.01 14.74 6.00
C LEU A 84 -5.14 16.20 6.45
N ALA A 85 -6.36 16.70 6.66
CA ALA A 85 -6.60 18.05 7.17
C ALA A 85 -5.99 18.26 8.57
N ALA A 86 -5.97 17.21 9.40
CA ALA A 86 -5.29 17.20 10.70
C ALA A 86 -3.77 16.99 10.60
N ARG A 87 -3.18 17.07 9.39
CA ARG A 87 -1.74 16.88 9.10
C ARG A 87 -1.20 15.53 9.59
N ARG A 88 -2.05 14.50 9.66
CA ARG A 88 -1.63 13.13 9.92
C ARG A 88 -1.05 12.51 8.66
N VAL A 89 -0.06 11.65 8.83
CA VAL A 89 0.45 10.81 7.75
C VAL A 89 -0.54 9.66 7.54
N VAL A 90 -1.35 9.78 6.49
CA VAL A 90 -2.21 8.71 6.01
C VAL A 90 -1.38 7.71 5.22
N VAL A 91 -1.39 6.46 5.65
CA VAL A 91 -0.61 5.36 5.08
C VAL A 91 -1.56 4.34 4.45
N ALA A 92 -1.46 4.15 3.14
CA ALA A 92 -2.36 3.27 2.40
C ALA A 92 -1.61 2.43 1.37
N ASN A 93 -1.97 1.15 1.27
CA ASN A 93 -1.52 0.30 0.18
C ASN A 93 -2.24 0.69 -1.11
N LEU A 94 -1.53 1.19 -2.13
CA LEU A 94 -2.15 1.57 -3.41
C LEU A 94 -1.70 0.65 -4.55
N SER A 95 -2.36 0.77 -5.69
CA SER A 95 -1.91 0.21 -6.96
C SER A 95 -1.19 1.29 -7.77
N ARG A 96 -0.21 0.88 -8.60
CA ARG A 96 0.58 1.80 -9.42
C ARG A 96 -0.30 2.67 -10.34
N GLY A 97 -1.35 2.08 -10.89
CA GLY A 97 -2.29 2.77 -11.79
C GLY A 97 -3.09 3.90 -11.15
N VAL A 98 -3.23 3.94 -9.82
CA VAL A 98 -3.97 5.01 -9.12
C VAL A 98 -3.04 6.10 -8.57
N LEU A 99 -1.71 5.96 -8.69
CA LEU A 99 -0.77 6.91 -8.10
C LEU A 99 -0.86 8.30 -8.74
N ALA A 100 -1.05 8.38 -10.06
CA ALA A 100 -1.18 9.67 -10.75
C ALA A 100 -2.44 10.43 -10.30
N GLU A 101 -3.57 9.73 -10.19
CA GLU A 101 -4.81 10.30 -9.65
C GLU A 101 -4.63 10.73 -8.20
N ALA A 102 -4.02 9.89 -7.36
CA ALA A 102 -3.75 10.23 -5.97
C ALA A 102 -2.87 11.48 -5.84
N ALA A 103 -1.82 11.59 -6.66
CA ALA A 103 -0.91 12.75 -6.68
C ALA A 103 -1.59 14.03 -7.18
N SER A 104 -2.57 13.92 -8.07
CA SER A 104 -3.35 15.07 -8.55
C SER A 104 -4.32 15.64 -7.51
N ARG A 105 -4.72 14.82 -6.52
CA ARG A 105 -5.71 15.18 -5.50
C ARG A 105 -5.11 15.52 -4.14
N TYR A 106 -3.98 14.89 -3.80
CA TYR A 106 -3.41 14.95 -2.46
C TYR A 106 -1.88 15.08 -2.52
N PRO A 107 -1.24 15.74 -1.53
CA PRO A 107 0.20 15.66 -1.34
C PRO A 107 0.62 14.18 -1.17
N LEU A 108 1.45 13.70 -2.09
CA LEU A 108 1.75 12.27 -2.20
C LEU A 108 3.26 11.99 -2.15
N ARG A 109 3.68 11.28 -1.11
CA ARG A 109 4.92 10.49 -1.10
C ARG A 109 4.60 9.02 -1.36
N VAL A 110 5.36 8.38 -2.25
CA VAL A 110 5.28 6.97 -2.59
C VAL A 110 6.39 6.21 -1.88
N LEU A 111 6.02 5.20 -1.10
CA LEU A 111 6.95 4.27 -0.48
C LEU A 111 6.97 2.97 -1.29
N VAL A 112 8.09 2.69 -1.93
CA VAL A 112 8.33 1.45 -2.65
C VAL A 112 8.94 0.43 -1.70
N VAL A 113 8.20 -0.62 -1.36
CA VAL A 113 8.77 -1.79 -0.68
C VAL A 113 9.21 -2.78 -1.74
N SER A 114 10.50 -3.12 -1.78
CA SER A 114 11.09 -4.05 -2.74
C SER A 114 12.03 -5.05 -2.06
N ALA A 115 12.56 -6.01 -2.81
CA ALA A 115 13.60 -6.94 -2.37
C ALA A 115 14.43 -7.39 -3.59
N PRO A 116 15.65 -7.93 -3.39
CA PRO A 116 16.43 -8.51 -4.48
C PRO A 116 15.63 -9.56 -5.25
N ILE A 117 15.83 -9.65 -6.57
CA ILE A 117 15.07 -10.57 -7.44
C ILE A 117 15.13 -12.02 -6.93
N ALA A 118 16.28 -12.47 -6.45
CA ALA A 118 16.43 -13.80 -5.86
C ALA A 118 15.55 -14.02 -4.63
N VAL A 119 15.40 -13.00 -3.77
CA VAL A 119 14.54 -13.04 -2.57
C VAL A 119 13.07 -13.03 -2.98
N LEU A 120 12.69 -12.20 -3.96
CA LEU A 120 11.32 -12.18 -4.51
C LEU A 120 10.95 -13.54 -5.10
N ALA A 121 11.85 -14.14 -5.90
CA ALA A 121 11.67 -15.46 -6.48
C ALA A 121 11.47 -16.53 -5.40
N ALA A 122 12.35 -16.58 -4.41
CA ALA A 122 12.26 -17.53 -3.30
C ALA A 122 10.93 -17.40 -2.54
N ARG A 123 10.49 -16.17 -2.25
CA ARG A 123 9.22 -15.90 -1.55
C ARG A 123 7.99 -16.26 -2.39
N LEU A 124 8.02 -16.04 -3.71
CA LEU A 124 6.93 -16.43 -4.60
C LEU A 124 6.84 -17.96 -4.72
N THR A 125 7.97 -18.64 -4.88
CA THR A 125 8.02 -20.12 -4.91
C THR A 125 7.49 -20.72 -3.61
N ALA A 126 7.91 -20.19 -2.44
CA ALA A 126 7.48 -20.69 -1.14
C ALA A 126 5.97 -20.56 -0.89
N ARG A 127 5.27 -19.65 -1.57
CA ARG A 127 3.81 -19.50 -1.45
C ARG A 127 3.04 -20.61 -2.17
N GLY A 128 3.65 -21.25 -3.18
CA GLY A 128 3.09 -22.40 -3.88
C GLY A 128 1.81 -22.13 -4.70
N ARG A 129 1.50 -20.86 -5.01
CA ARG A 129 0.26 -20.48 -5.74
C ARG A 129 0.47 -20.20 -7.23
N GLU A 130 1.72 -20.17 -7.68
CA GLU A 130 2.13 -19.70 -9.00
C GLU A 130 3.05 -20.72 -9.69
N SER A 131 2.94 -20.86 -11.01
CA SER A 131 3.88 -21.67 -11.78
C SER A 131 5.24 -20.95 -11.93
N VAL A 132 6.30 -21.69 -12.29
CA VAL A 132 7.62 -21.09 -12.56
C VAL A 132 7.54 -20.01 -13.66
N ALA A 133 6.71 -20.23 -14.68
CA ALA A 133 6.47 -19.27 -15.75
C ALA A 133 5.79 -17.99 -15.23
N ASP A 134 4.79 -18.13 -14.34
CA ASP A 134 4.12 -16.99 -13.70
C ASP A 134 5.07 -16.18 -12.81
N ILE A 135 5.96 -16.87 -12.07
CA ILE A 135 6.97 -16.23 -11.23
C ILE A 135 7.93 -15.42 -12.10
N LYS A 136 8.46 -16.00 -13.19
CA LYS A 136 9.36 -15.29 -14.10
C LYS A 136 8.68 -14.07 -14.72
N ALA A 137 7.44 -14.22 -15.20
CA ALA A 137 6.66 -13.13 -15.76
C ALA A 137 6.41 -12.00 -14.72
N ARG A 138 6.19 -12.36 -13.45
CA ARG A 138 6.02 -11.38 -12.36
C ARG A 138 7.32 -10.64 -12.04
N LEU A 139 8.46 -11.31 -12.04
CA LEU A 139 9.77 -10.71 -11.76
C LEU A 139 10.24 -9.78 -12.88
N GLN A 140 9.86 -10.06 -14.12
CA GLN A 140 10.18 -9.23 -15.30
C GLN A 140 9.28 -7.98 -15.42
N ARG A 141 8.21 -7.86 -14.63
CA ARG A 141 7.40 -6.64 -14.64
C ARG A 141 8.18 -5.52 -13.98
N GLU A 142 8.76 -4.68 -14.82
CA GLU A 142 9.32 -3.42 -14.36
C GLU A 142 8.27 -2.59 -13.62
N MET A 143 8.74 -1.93 -12.56
CA MET A 143 7.93 -1.00 -11.81
C MET A 143 8.11 0.42 -12.33
N THR A 144 7.45 0.71 -13.44
CA THR A 144 7.35 2.09 -13.94
C THR A 144 6.40 2.88 -13.06
N LEU A 145 6.91 3.96 -12.45
CA LEU A 145 6.13 4.95 -11.72
C LEU A 145 6.09 6.23 -12.56
N ALA A 146 5.04 7.04 -12.38
CA ALA A 146 4.95 8.31 -13.09
C ALA A 146 6.12 9.23 -12.68
N PRO A 147 6.69 10.00 -13.63
CA PRO A 147 7.75 10.95 -13.30
C PRO A 147 7.23 12.05 -12.36
N GLY A 148 8.12 12.63 -11.56
CA GLY A 148 7.79 13.74 -10.66
C GLY A 148 7.15 13.34 -9.33
N LEU A 149 6.97 12.05 -9.07
CA LEU A 149 6.53 11.57 -7.75
C LEU A 149 7.69 11.63 -6.74
N ASP A 150 7.39 12.08 -5.52
CA ASP A 150 8.28 11.94 -4.37
C ASP A 150 8.32 10.45 -3.96
N ILE A 151 9.45 9.78 -4.19
CA ILE A 151 9.61 8.33 -4.02
C ILE A 151 10.70 8.04 -2.99
N ALA A 152 10.34 7.26 -1.97
CA ALA A 152 11.26 6.58 -1.08
C ALA A 152 11.23 5.07 -1.35
N THR A 153 12.38 4.38 -1.22
CA THR A 153 12.45 2.93 -1.40
C THR A 153 12.97 2.25 -0.13
N VAL A 154 12.26 1.23 0.33
CA VAL A 154 12.67 0.33 1.42
C VAL A 154 12.93 -1.05 0.86
N MET A 155 14.15 -1.54 1.06
CA MET A 155 14.52 -2.91 0.75
C MET A 155 14.18 -3.83 1.92
N ASN A 156 13.41 -4.88 1.62
CA ASN A 156 13.06 -5.97 2.52
C ASN A 156 13.95 -7.19 2.23
N ASP A 157 15.24 -7.00 2.47
CA ASP A 157 16.35 -7.92 2.17
C ASP A 157 16.99 -8.53 3.41
N ALA A 158 16.48 -8.20 4.59
CA ALA A 158 16.94 -8.71 5.88
C ALA A 158 15.75 -9.32 6.66
N THR A 159 15.70 -9.14 7.98
CA THR A 159 14.55 -9.59 8.79
C THR A 159 13.32 -8.71 8.55
N PRO A 160 12.08 -9.25 8.74
CA PRO A 160 10.86 -8.44 8.71
C PRO A 160 10.88 -7.26 9.68
N GLU A 161 11.50 -7.42 10.85
CA GLU A 161 11.60 -6.41 11.90
C GLU A 161 12.49 -5.23 11.46
N GLU A 162 13.64 -5.52 10.84
CA GLU A 162 14.53 -4.50 10.27
C GLU A 162 13.86 -3.80 9.08
N GLY A 163 13.18 -4.55 8.22
CA GLY A 163 12.39 -3.98 7.12
C GLY A 163 11.30 -3.03 7.63
N ALA A 164 10.60 -3.41 8.70
CA ALA A 164 9.58 -2.59 9.32
C ALA A 164 10.17 -1.33 9.97
N ALA A 165 11.33 -1.43 10.63
CA ALA A 165 12.03 -0.27 11.18
C ALA A 165 12.41 0.74 10.09
N ARG A 166 12.86 0.26 8.91
CA ARG A 166 13.11 1.12 7.74
C ARG A 166 11.84 1.81 7.25
N VAL A 167 10.70 1.10 7.22
CA VAL A 167 9.39 1.71 6.91
C VAL A 167 9.05 2.80 7.93
N VAL A 168 9.20 2.54 9.23
CA VAL A 168 8.92 3.51 10.31
C VAL A 168 9.81 4.75 10.21
N ALA A 169 11.07 4.60 9.80
CA ALA A 169 11.95 5.73 9.54
C ALA A 169 11.40 6.65 8.42
N GLU A 170 10.92 6.07 7.31
CA GLU A 170 10.29 6.84 6.22
C GLU A 170 8.97 7.48 6.63
N LEU A 171 8.15 6.78 7.43
CA LEU A 171 6.94 7.34 8.03
C LEU A 171 7.27 8.56 8.90
N SER A 172 8.30 8.45 9.73
CA SER A 172 8.72 9.53 10.63
C SER A 172 9.21 10.76 9.88
N ARG A 173 10.02 10.57 8.82
CA ARG A 173 10.44 11.65 7.91
C ARG A 173 9.25 12.36 7.27
N ALA A 174 8.26 11.61 6.77
CA ALA A 174 7.06 12.20 6.20
C ALA A 174 6.22 12.97 7.23
N ALA A 175 6.17 12.51 8.49
CA ALA A 175 5.48 13.22 9.55
C ALA A 175 6.18 14.53 9.93
N GLU A 176 7.51 14.57 9.87
CA GLU A 176 8.28 15.80 10.06
C GLU A 176 8.08 16.79 8.91
N ASP A 177 8.07 16.32 7.66
CA ASP A 177 7.78 17.16 6.49
C ASP A 177 6.37 17.76 6.53
N ALA A 178 5.37 16.96 6.94
CA ALA A 178 3.98 17.42 7.08
C ALA A 178 3.79 18.49 8.17
N ARG A 179 4.72 18.58 9.14
CA ARG A 179 4.70 19.62 10.18
C ARG A 179 5.37 20.92 9.74
N ARG A 180 6.33 20.83 8.81
CA ARG A 180 7.09 21.99 8.29
C ARG A 180 6.38 22.73 7.16
N SER A 181 5.32 22.14 6.58
CA SER A 181 4.44 22.73 5.56
C SER A 181 3.20 23.37 6.16
#